data_AF-A0AAU9SLW9-F1
#
_entry.id   AF-A0AAU9SLW9-F1
#
_cell.length_a   1.000
_cell.length_b   1.000
_cell.length_c   1.000
_cell.angle_alpha   90.00
_cell.angle_beta   90.00
_cell.angle_gamma   90.00
#
_symmetry.space_group_name_H-M   'P 1'
#
loop_
_entity.id
_entity.type
_entity.pdbx_description
1 polymer ?
#
loop_
_entity_poly.entity_id
_entity_poly.type
_entity_poly.pdbx_seq_one_letter_code
_entity_poly.pdbx_strand_id
1 'polypeptide(L)'
;MICLANDFLGSLREYGVLWWASVGANNFGHHSYCSSSRPTSLDCGLPANEQSPYNETFTRLQFSSDATFIQSGKTSKIQANLVSRYLKPYTTLRYFPDGIQNCYNLNVEKGRKHLIRASFVYGNYDGHDIKPVFDLYLGPNLWATIDLETQVNGTRKDMFHIPTSNSLKVCLVKTGETTPLLSALELRPVDNDSYITRSGSLSQQYRYYLSKSGSHPR
;
A
#
# COMPACT_ATOMS: atom_id res chain seq x y z
N MET A 1 -8.29 -5.80 21.73
CA MET A 1 -9.70 -5.91 21.26
C MET A 1 -10.50 -4.85 22.00
N ILE A 2 -10.86 -3.75 21.34
CA ILE A 2 -11.93 -2.84 21.79
C ILE A 2 -12.57 -2.28 20.51
N CYS A 3 -13.81 -2.69 20.22
CA CYS A 3 -14.72 -1.92 19.39
C CYS A 3 -15.55 -1.10 20.38
N LEU A 4 -15.43 0.23 20.37
CA LEU A 4 -16.40 1.07 21.07
C LEU A 4 -17.60 1.21 20.16
N ALA A 5 -18.71 0.55 20.50
CA ALA A 5 -20.01 0.90 19.99
C ALA A 5 -20.41 2.23 20.67
N ASN A 6 -20.57 3.28 19.88
CA ASN A 6 -21.23 4.50 20.35
C ASN A 6 -22.73 4.22 20.37
N ASP A 7 -23.24 3.78 21.52
CA ASP A 7 -24.68 3.79 21.78
C ASP A 7 -25.09 5.23 22.14
N PHE A 8 -25.85 5.87 21.23
CA PHE A 8 -26.60 7.09 21.56
C PHE A 8 -27.73 6.71 22.54
N LEU A 9 -27.53 7.00 23.82
CA LEU A 9 -28.57 6.95 24.84
C LEU A 9 -29.58 8.10 24.62
N GLY A 10 -30.67 7.80 23.92
CA GLY A 10 -31.88 8.62 23.91
C GLY A 10 -32.83 8.16 25.01
N SER A 11 -32.81 8.83 26.16
CA SER A 11 -33.76 8.63 27.25
C SER A 11 -34.98 9.54 27.05
N LEU A 12 -36.16 8.94 26.83
CA LEU A 12 -37.43 9.57 27.16
C LEU A 12 -38.21 8.61 28.07
N ARG A 13 -38.50 9.09 29.29
CA ARG A 13 -39.36 8.45 30.28
C ARG A 13 -40.83 8.65 29.86
N GLU A 14 -41.64 7.60 29.95
CA GLU A 14 -42.79 7.47 30.88
C GLU A 14 -43.75 6.34 30.45
N TYR A 15 -44.38 5.72 31.45
CA TYR A 15 -45.46 4.73 31.44
C TYR A 15 -45.08 3.27 31.11
N GLY A 16 -44.96 2.48 32.18
CA GLY A 16 -44.70 1.05 32.12
C GLY A 16 -45.90 0.26 31.61
N VAL A 17 -45.62 -0.61 30.63
CA VAL A 17 -46.28 -1.91 30.42
C VAL A 17 -45.24 -2.80 29.71
N LEU A 18 -44.92 -3.97 30.27
CA LEU A 18 -44.16 -5.00 29.55
C LEU A 18 -45.10 -5.65 28.53
N TRP A 19 -44.89 -5.38 27.25
CA TRP A 19 -45.41 -6.21 26.16
C TRP A 19 -44.25 -6.99 25.55
N TRP A 20 -44.25 -8.31 25.75
CA TRP A 20 -43.54 -9.21 24.86
C TRP A 20 -44.41 -9.35 23.62
N ALA A 21 -44.09 -8.58 22.57
CA ALA A 21 -44.58 -8.85 21.23
C ALA A 21 -43.41 -9.43 20.43
N SER A 22 -43.44 -10.75 20.24
CA SER A 22 -42.62 -11.44 19.25
C SER A 22 -43.07 -11.04 17.86
N VAL A 23 -42.48 -9.99 17.31
CA VAL A 23 -42.54 -9.69 15.88
C VAL A 23 -41.25 -10.19 15.26
N GLY A 24 -41.37 -11.22 14.43
CA GLY A 24 -40.26 -11.83 13.72
C GLY A 24 -39.48 -10.79 12.92
N ALA A 25 -38.22 -10.58 13.33
CA ALA A 25 -37.27 -9.82 12.54
C ALA A 25 -36.74 -10.72 11.43
N ASN A 26 -37.22 -10.47 10.22
CA ASN A 26 -36.62 -10.97 8.99
C ASN A 26 -35.11 -10.70 9.00
N ASN A 27 -34.35 -11.69 8.55
CA ASN A 27 -32.92 -11.68 8.31
C ASN A 27 -32.44 -10.35 7.69
N PHE A 28 -31.89 -9.47 8.51
CA PHE A 28 -30.82 -8.58 8.11
C PHE A 28 -29.61 -8.98 8.93
N GLY A 29 -28.89 -9.98 8.42
CA GLY A 29 -27.53 -10.25 8.85
C GLY A 29 -26.69 -9.03 8.51
N HIS A 30 -26.56 -8.09 9.46
CA HIS A 30 -25.48 -7.14 9.46
C HIS A 30 -24.20 -7.95 9.68
N HIS A 31 -23.61 -8.42 8.58
CA HIS A 31 -22.22 -8.85 8.57
C HIS A 31 -21.38 -7.62 8.90
N SER A 32 -21.17 -7.39 10.20
CA SER A 32 -20.11 -6.55 10.71
C SER A 32 -18.79 -7.20 10.31
N TYR A 33 -18.34 -6.97 9.08
CA TYR A 33 -17.01 -7.38 8.66
C TYR A 33 -16.00 -6.48 9.37
N CYS A 34 -15.62 -6.89 10.58
CA CYS A 34 -14.47 -6.30 11.25
C CYS A 34 -13.26 -6.63 10.38
N SER A 35 -12.81 -5.65 9.59
CA SER A 35 -11.62 -5.75 8.75
C SER A 35 -10.42 -6.16 9.62
N SER A 36 -10.10 -7.45 9.64
CA SER A 36 -9.06 -8.03 10.50
C SER A 36 -7.66 -7.59 10.04
N SER A 37 -7.44 -7.49 8.72
CA SER A 37 -6.21 -6.93 8.18
C SER A 37 -6.23 -5.40 8.23
N ARG A 38 -5.21 -4.82 8.86
CA ARG A 38 -4.98 -3.37 8.90
C ARG A 38 -4.16 -2.94 7.68
N PRO A 39 -4.40 -1.74 7.15
CA PRO A 39 -3.50 -1.13 6.17
C PRO A 39 -2.04 -1.16 6.65
N THR A 40 -1.12 -1.55 5.78
CA THR A 40 0.32 -1.55 6.05
C THR A 40 1.00 -0.60 5.07
N SER A 41 1.85 0.29 5.57
CA SER A 41 2.68 1.17 4.72
C SER A 41 4.12 1.09 5.21
N LEU A 42 5.02 0.69 4.32
CA LEU A 42 6.44 0.52 4.62
C LEU A 42 7.24 1.64 3.97
N ASP A 43 8.09 2.28 4.78
CA ASP A 43 9.14 3.19 4.34
C ASP A 43 10.41 2.35 4.12
N CYS A 44 10.75 2.15 2.84
CA CYS A 44 11.85 1.29 2.47
C CYS A 44 13.17 2.03 2.63
N GLY A 45 14.02 1.51 3.50
CA GLY A 45 15.29 2.15 3.81
C GLY A 45 15.23 3.25 4.86
N LEU A 46 14.14 3.34 5.64
CA LEU A 46 14.08 4.17 6.84
C LEU A 46 15.26 3.85 7.76
N PRO A 47 16.13 4.83 8.09
CA PRO A 47 17.30 4.60 8.94
C PRO A 47 16.91 4.08 10.33
N ALA A 48 17.72 3.17 10.89
CA ALA A 48 17.45 2.55 12.19
C ALA A 48 17.43 3.55 13.36
N ASN A 49 18.05 4.72 13.20
CA ASN A 49 18.03 5.80 14.19
C ASN A 49 16.82 6.74 14.05
N GLU A 50 15.95 6.53 13.06
CA GLU A 50 14.71 7.28 12.90
C GLU A 50 13.53 6.55 13.55
N GLN A 51 12.56 7.33 14.04
CA GLN A 51 11.36 6.81 14.69
C GLN A 51 10.51 5.97 13.71
N SER A 52 10.15 4.76 14.15
CA SER A 52 9.24 3.84 13.46
C SER A 52 8.29 3.18 14.46
N PRO A 53 6.97 3.20 14.26
CA PRO A 53 6.26 3.87 13.17
C PRO A 53 6.21 5.39 13.33
N TYR A 54 5.89 6.11 12.25
CA TYR A 54 5.63 7.55 12.23
C TYR A 54 4.43 7.89 11.35
N ASN A 55 3.82 9.06 11.56
CA ASN A 55 2.74 9.57 10.69
C ASN A 55 3.31 10.55 9.67
N GLU A 56 3.08 10.30 8.38
CA GLU A 56 3.46 11.22 7.32
C GLU A 56 2.56 12.47 7.37
N THR A 57 3.18 13.64 7.29
CA THR A 57 2.55 14.95 7.55
C THR A 57 1.41 15.31 6.60
N PHE A 58 1.53 15.00 5.31
CA PHE A 58 0.58 15.42 4.28
C PHE A 58 -0.59 14.46 4.14
N THR A 59 -0.30 13.17 4.07
CA THR A 59 -1.25 12.08 3.84
C THR A 59 -1.87 11.55 5.13
N ARG A 60 -1.25 11.84 6.29
CA ARG A 60 -1.62 11.32 7.61
C ARG A 60 -1.55 9.80 7.71
N LEU A 61 -0.87 9.17 6.76
CA LEU A 61 -0.67 7.73 6.75
C LEU A 61 0.44 7.35 7.73
N GLN A 62 0.23 6.27 8.46
CA GLN A 62 1.27 5.69 9.30
C GLN A 62 2.20 4.82 8.45
N PHE A 63 3.49 5.12 8.50
CA PHE A 63 4.56 4.34 7.88
C PHE A 63 5.44 3.71 8.96
N SER A 64 5.85 2.47 8.71
CA SER A 64 6.85 1.75 9.51
C SER A 64 8.07 1.40 8.68
N SER A 65 9.20 1.14 9.34
CA SER A 65 10.39 0.59 8.68
C SER A 65 10.08 -0.73 7.97
N ASP A 66 10.75 -0.95 6.84
CA ASP A 66 10.68 -2.17 6.06
C ASP A 66 11.58 -3.31 6.59
N ALA A 67 12.40 -3.04 7.60
CA ALA A 67 13.51 -3.91 8.03
C ALA A 67 13.10 -5.35 8.42
N THR A 68 11.88 -5.56 8.91
CA THR A 68 11.40 -6.91 9.30
C THR A 68 10.82 -7.70 8.12
N PHE A 69 10.63 -7.06 6.97
CA PHE A 69 9.98 -7.66 5.80
C PHE A 69 10.98 -8.15 4.75
N ILE A 70 12.26 -7.81 4.89
CA ILE A 70 13.33 -8.19 3.97
C ILE A 70 14.65 -8.33 4.71
N GLN A 71 15.49 -9.28 4.28
CA GLN A 71 16.76 -9.60 4.95
C GLN A 71 17.99 -9.05 4.22
N SER A 72 17.82 -8.59 2.98
CA SER A 72 18.91 -8.15 2.10
C SER A 72 18.77 -6.67 1.74
N GLY A 73 19.74 -6.18 0.99
CA GLY A 73 19.77 -4.81 0.49
C GLY A 73 20.38 -3.81 1.47
N LYS A 74 20.78 -2.67 0.90
CA LYS A 74 21.38 -1.54 1.61
C LYS A 74 20.40 -0.36 1.56
N THR A 75 20.56 0.60 2.46
CA THR A 75 19.68 1.77 2.53
C THR A 75 20.42 3.02 2.11
N SER A 76 19.74 3.96 1.47
CA SER A 76 20.28 5.28 1.14
C SER A 76 19.19 6.35 1.19
N LYS A 77 19.61 7.60 1.06
CA LYS A 77 18.74 8.77 0.89
C LYS A 77 18.96 9.34 -0.50
N ILE A 78 17.90 9.90 -1.06
CA ILE A 78 18.00 10.68 -2.30
C ILE A 78 18.88 11.92 -2.09
N GLN A 79 19.32 12.55 -3.17
CA GLN A 79 20.10 13.80 -3.07
C GLN A 79 19.35 14.89 -2.30
N ALA A 80 20.10 15.65 -1.49
CA ALA A 80 19.55 16.63 -0.56
C ALA A 80 18.69 17.71 -1.24
N ASN A 81 19.05 18.13 -2.45
CA ASN A 81 18.31 19.11 -3.26
C ASN A 81 16.95 18.60 -3.78
N LEU A 82 16.69 17.28 -3.69
CA LEU A 82 15.43 16.66 -4.10
C LEU A 82 14.48 16.40 -2.93
N VAL A 83 14.98 16.34 -1.69
CA VAL A 83 14.21 15.95 -0.50
C VAL A 83 12.92 16.77 -0.35
N SER A 84 12.96 18.08 -0.59
CA SER A 84 11.79 18.96 -0.46
C SER A 84 10.68 18.70 -1.48
N ARG A 85 10.96 17.93 -2.55
CA ARG A 85 10.00 17.61 -3.62
C ARG A 85 9.17 16.37 -3.33
N TYR A 86 9.52 15.61 -2.29
CA TYR A 86 8.95 14.30 -2.02
C TYR A 86 8.41 14.20 -0.60
N LEU A 87 7.37 13.37 -0.41
CA LEU A 87 6.94 12.97 0.92
C LEU A 87 8.03 12.12 1.58
N LYS A 88 8.07 12.14 2.92
CA LYS A 88 9.07 11.40 3.72
C LYS A 88 9.36 9.96 3.23
N PRO A 89 8.37 9.06 3.01
CA PRO A 89 8.62 7.68 2.60
C PRO A 89 9.20 7.53 1.17
N TYR A 90 9.38 8.63 0.43
CA TYR A 90 9.99 8.63 -0.89
C TYR A 90 11.38 9.32 -0.89
N THR A 91 11.86 9.74 0.27
CA THR A 91 13.19 10.38 0.43
C THR A 91 14.29 9.39 0.80
N THR A 92 13.89 8.20 1.23
CA THR A 92 14.70 7.04 1.56
C THR A 92 14.39 5.92 0.57
N LEU A 93 15.36 5.04 0.36
CA LEU A 93 15.19 3.83 -0.44
C LEU A 93 16.03 2.69 0.08
N ARG A 94 15.55 1.47 -0.15
CA ARG A 94 16.37 0.26 -0.08
C ARG A 94 16.77 -0.16 -1.49
N TYR A 95 18.06 -0.42 -1.70
CA TYR A 95 18.62 -0.85 -2.98
C TYR A 95 19.35 -2.19 -2.85
N PHE A 96 19.43 -2.93 -3.95
CA PHE A 96 19.87 -4.32 -3.95
C PHE A 96 21.02 -4.53 -4.93
N PRO A 97 22.26 -4.13 -4.56
CA PRO A 97 23.41 -4.29 -5.44
C PRO A 97 23.83 -5.75 -5.58
N ASP A 98 23.51 -6.56 -4.57
CA ASP A 98 23.85 -7.97 -4.45
C ASP A 98 22.62 -8.87 -4.68
N GLY A 99 22.85 -10.01 -5.32
CA GLY A 99 21.81 -11.01 -5.62
C GLY A 99 20.94 -10.67 -6.83
N ILE A 100 20.41 -11.71 -7.47
CA ILE A 100 19.57 -11.57 -8.67
C ILE A 100 18.12 -11.25 -8.29
N GLN A 101 17.61 -11.84 -7.21
CA GLN A 101 16.22 -11.70 -6.78
C GLN A 101 16.15 -11.40 -5.28
N ASN A 102 15.51 -10.29 -4.94
CA ASN A 102 15.36 -9.81 -3.56
C ASN A 102 13.87 -9.64 -3.25
N CYS A 103 13.36 -10.35 -2.24
CA CYS A 103 11.93 -10.45 -1.99
C CYS A 103 11.53 -9.93 -0.61
N TYR A 104 10.55 -9.03 -0.60
CA TYR A 104 9.77 -8.71 0.60
C TYR A 104 8.80 -9.85 0.90
N ASN A 105 8.70 -10.25 2.16
CA ASN A 105 7.70 -11.22 2.64
C ASN A 105 6.63 -10.50 3.47
N LEU A 106 5.43 -10.40 2.91
CA LEU A 106 4.33 -9.62 3.46
C LEU A 106 3.28 -10.54 4.06
N ASN A 107 2.82 -10.19 5.26
CA ASN A 107 1.70 -10.87 5.89
C ASN A 107 0.39 -10.32 5.31
N VAL A 108 -0.43 -11.19 4.74
CA VAL A 108 -1.71 -10.84 4.12
C VAL A 108 -2.79 -11.82 4.56
N GLU A 109 -4.05 -11.46 4.35
CA GLU A 109 -5.17 -12.37 4.60
C GLU A 109 -5.53 -13.11 3.31
N LYS A 110 -5.43 -14.45 3.33
CA LYS A 110 -5.84 -15.30 2.21
C LYS A 110 -7.28 -15.02 1.82
N GLY A 111 -7.54 -14.89 0.51
CA GLY A 111 -8.89 -14.69 -0.03
C GLY A 111 -9.44 -13.28 0.11
N ARG A 112 -8.75 -12.37 0.81
CA ARG A 112 -9.14 -10.96 0.89
C ARG A 112 -8.43 -10.15 -0.18
N LYS A 113 -9.17 -9.33 -0.93
CA LYS A 113 -8.60 -8.46 -1.96
C LYS A 113 -7.76 -7.35 -1.31
N HIS A 114 -6.59 -7.10 -1.89
CA HIS A 114 -5.69 -6.03 -1.48
C HIS A 114 -5.30 -5.18 -2.68
N LEU A 115 -5.26 -3.86 -2.50
CA LEU A 115 -4.46 -2.96 -3.32
C LEU A 115 -3.02 -3.01 -2.80
N ILE A 116 -2.12 -3.43 -3.66
CA ILE A 116 -0.67 -3.47 -3.43
C ILE A 116 -0.07 -2.35 -4.25
N ARG A 117 0.79 -1.55 -3.63
CA ARG A 117 1.44 -0.42 -4.28
C ARG A 117 2.92 -0.41 -3.98
N ALA A 118 3.72 -0.38 -5.04
CA ALA A 118 5.16 -0.21 -4.98
C ALA A 118 5.54 1.14 -5.60
N SER A 119 6.33 1.93 -4.87
CA SER A 119 6.80 3.25 -5.28
C SER A 119 8.32 3.28 -5.38
N PHE A 120 8.82 3.91 -6.43
CA PHE A 120 10.22 3.89 -6.83
C PHE A 120 10.70 5.31 -7.09
N VAL A 121 11.64 5.80 -6.28
CA VAL A 121 12.32 7.08 -6.48
C VAL A 121 13.82 6.85 -6.41
N TYR A 122 14.51 7.02 -7.54
CA TYR A 122 15.96 6.86 -7.63
C TYR A 122 16.68 8.02 -6.94
N GLY A 123 16.30 9.25 -7.29
CA GLY A 123 16.83 10.47 -6.65
C GLY A 123 18.35 10.61 -6.66
N ASN A 124 19.04 9.93 -7.58
CA ASN A 124 20.49 9.89 -7.74
C ASN A 124 21.24 9.63 -6.41
N TYR A 125 20.74 8.66 -5.63
CA TYR A 125 21.23 8.35 -4.28
C TYR A 125 22.70 7.89 -4.24
N ASP A 126 23.24 7.41 -5.36
CA ASP A 126 24.61 6.92 -5.52
C ASP A 126 25.52 7.89 -6.28
N GLY A 127 24.97 8.98 -6.83
CA GLY A 127 25.72 10.00 -7.55
C GLY A 127 26.14 9.59 -8.98
N HIS A 128 25.70 8.43 -9.47
CA HIS A 128 26.07 7.95 -10.81
C HIS A 128 25.15 8.49 -11.92
N ASP A 129 23.95 8.95 -11.58
CA ASP A 129 22.87 9.33 -12.50
C ASP A 129 22.48 8.24 -13.52
N ILE A 130 22.72 6.97 -13.19
CA ILE A 130 22.34 5.81 -13.99
C ILE A 130 21.02 5.28 -13.43
N LYS A 131 19.93 5.52 -14.16
CA LYS A 131 18.58 5.20 -13.69
C LYS A 131 18.32 3.71 -13.89
N PRO A 132 17.81 2.99 -12.87
CA PRO A 132 17.75 1.54 -12.92
C PRO A 132 16.57 1.01 -13.75
N VAL A 133 16.84 -0.11 -14.40
CA VAL A 133 15.85 -0.96 -15.08
C VAL A 133 15.88 -2.35 -14.47
N PHE A 134 14.72 -2.84 -14.02
CA PHE A 134 14.59 -4.13 -13.35
C PHE A 134 13.14 -4.62 -13.36
N ASP A 135 12.92 -5.89 -13.07
CA ASP A 135 11.57 -6.45 -13.02
C ASP A 135 11.03 -6.51 -11.59
N LEU A 136 9.72 -6.30 -11.49
CA LEU A 136 8.93 -6.44 -10.28
C LEU A 136 8.02 -7.64 -10.43
N TYR A 137 8.07 -8.54 -9.46
CA TYR A 137 7.26 -9.76 -9.42
C TYR A 137 6.34 -9.78 -8.20
N LEU A 138 5.15 -10.35 -8.38
CA LEU A 138 4.23 -10.69 -7.31
C LEU A 138 4.10 -12.22 -7.24
N GLY A 139 4.73 -12.81 -6.22
CA GLY A 139 4.96 -14.24 -6.17
C GLY A 139 5.76 -14.71 -7.40
N PRO A 140 5.30 -15.73 -8.14
CA PRO A 140 5.97 -16.20 -9.35
C PRO A 140 5.64 -15.38 -10.60
N ASN A 141 4.71 -14.42 -10.52
CA ASN A 141 4.18 -13.73 -11.70
C ASN A 141 4.86 -12.38 -11.90
N LEU A 142 5.26 -12.09 -13.14
CA LEU A 142 5.73 -10.75 -13.51
C LEU A 142 4.59 -9.75 -13.28
N TRP A 143 4.87 -8.73 -12.49
CA TRP A 143 3.95 -7.62 -12.25
C TRP A 143 4.23 -6.48 -13.21
N ALA A 144 5.48 -6.00 -13.28
CA ALA A 144 5.86 -4.93 -14.19
C ALA A 144 7.39 -4.88 -14.38
N THR A 145 7.84 -4.40 -15.53
CA THR A 145 9.20 -3.85 -15.67
C THR A 145 9.21 -2.41 -15.17
N ILE A 146 10.16 -2.12 -14.28
CA ILE A 146 10.44 -0.78 -13.77
C ILE A 146 11.54 -0.21 -14.63
N ASP A 147 11.26 0.91 -15.29
CA ASP A 147 12.22 1.63 -16.12
C ASP A 147 12.24 3.09 -15.68
N LEU A 148 13.23 3.42 -14.84
CA LEU A 148 13.38 4.79 -14.34
C LEU A 148 14.08 5.71 -15.34
N GLU A 149 14.63 5.21 -16.46
CA GLU A 149 15.16 6.06 -17.53
C GLU A 149 14.01 6.83 -18.19
N THR A 150 12.91 6.14 -18.48
CA THR A 150 11.72 6.76 -19.07
C THR A 150 10.79 7.41 -18.03
N GLN A 151 10.93 7.08 -16.74
CA GLN A 151 10.18 7.68 -15.62
C GLN A 151 11.08 8.45 -14.64
N VAL A 152 11.59 9.58 -15.12
CA VAL A 152 12.64 10.41 -14.51
C VAL A 152 12.35 10.88 -13.07
N ASN A 153 11.08 11.10 -12.70
CA ASN A 153 10.66 11.55 -11.36
C ASN A 153 10.23 10.40 -10.44
N GLY A 154 10.59 9.17 -10.81
CA GLY A 154 10.10 7.97 -10.16
C GLY A 154 8.82 7.43 -10.80
N THR A 155 8.49 6.20 -10.42
CA THR A 155 7.31 5.50 -10.91
C THR A 155 6.58 4.82 -9.76
N ARG A 156 5.30 4.55 -9.96
CA ARG A 156 4.47 3.83 -9.00
C ARG A 156 3.66 2.78 -9.74
N LYS A 157 3.63 1.57 -9.19
CA LYS A 157 2.82 0.47 -9.71
C LYS A 157 1.78 0.09 -8.66
N ASP A 158 0.53 0.03 -9.09
CA ASP A 158 -0.62 -0.39 -8.29
C ASP A 158 -1.16 -1.71 -8.86
N MET A 159 -1.54 -2.64 -7.97
CA MET A 159 -2.15 -3.93 -8.33
C MET A 159 -3.23 -4.33 -7.34
N PHE A 160 -4.40 -4.71 -7.85
CA PHE A 160 -5.40 -5.41 -7.05
C PHE A 160 -5.18 -6.91 -7.15
N HIS A 161 -5.01 -7.56 -6.01
CA HIS A 161 -4.72 -8.99 -5.94
C HIS A 161 -5.50 -9.66 -4.80
N ILE A 162 -5.95 -10.89 -5.04
CA ILE A 162 -6.54 -11.77 -4.02
C ILE A 162 -5.49 -12.85 -3.71
N PRO A 163 -4.82 -12.78 -2.54
CA PRO A 163 -3.79 -13.74 -2.17
C PRO A 163 -4.37 -15.15 -1.99
N THR A 164 -3.62 -16.15 -2.45
CA THR A 164 -3.97 -17.57 -2.28
C THR A 164 -3.42 -18.18 -0.98
N SER A 165 -2.57 -17.43 -0.25
CA SER A 165 -1.99 -17.80 1.03
C SER A 165 -1.93 -16.59 1.98
N ASN A 166 -1.57 -16.80 3.26
CA ASN A 166 -1.41 -15.72 4.24
C ASN A 166 -0.05 -14.99 4.14
N SER A 167 0.77 -15.34 3.14
CA SER A 167 2.03 -14.69 2.81
C SER A 167 2.02 -14.29 1.34
N LEU A 168 2.60 -13.13 1.05
CA LEU A 168 2.75 -12.62 -0.30
C LEU A 168 4.15 -12.08 -0.50
N LYS A 169 4.82 -12.54 -1.56
CA LYS A 169 6.16 -12.08 -1.91
C LYS A 169 6.08 -11.00 -2.98
N VAL A 170 6.73 -9.87 -2.73
CA VAL A 170 7.01 -8.85 -3.75
C VAL A 170 8.51 -8.87 -3.99
N CYS A 171 8.92 -9.24 -5.20
CA CYS A 171 10.32 -9.47 -5.53
C CYS A 171 10.80 -8.46 -6.56
N LEU A 172 11.98 -7.89 -6.32
CA LEU A 172 12.74 -7.10 -7.27
C LEU A 172 13.80 -8.00 -7.90
N VAL A 173 13.79 -8.09 -9.22
CA VAL A 173 14.64 -9.00 -10.00
C VAL A 173 15.55 -8.17 -10.91
N LYS A 174 16.86 -8.32 -10.72
CA LYS A 174 17.89 -7.69 -11.54
C LYS A 174 17.91 -8.33 -12.93
N THR A 175 17.71 -7.52 -13.97
CA THR A 175 17.67 -7.98 -15.38
C THR A 175 18.86 -7.51 -16.20
N GLY A 176 19.66 -6.60 -15.68
CA GLY A 176 20.88 -6.07 -16.30
C GLY A 176 21.84 -5.55 -15.25
N GLU A 177 22.72 -4.61 -15.60
CA GLU A 177 23.77 -4.14 -14.67
C GLU A 177 23.26 -3.19 -13.58
N THR A 178 22.14 -2.51 -13.83
CA THR A 178 21.60 -1.52 -12.90
C THR A 178 21.06 -2.14 -11.62
N THR A 179 21.00 -1.34 -10.55
CA THR A 179 20.65 -1.82 -9.22
C THR A 179 19.16 -1.62 -8.92
N PRO A 180 18.39 -2.69 -8.63
CA PRO A 180 17.00 -2.56 -8.21
C PRO A 180 16.87 -1.78 -6.91
N LEU A 181 15.79 -1.01 -6.78
CA LEU A 181 15.49 -0.23 -5.59
C LEU A 181 13.99 -0.20 -5.30
N LEU A 182 13.62 0.12 -4.05
CA LEU A 182 12.25 0.36 -3.63
C LEU A 182 12.23 1.49 -2.58
N SER A 183 11.30 2.44 -2.71
CA SER A 183 11.15 3.56 -1.77
C SER A 183 10.01 3.34 -0.79
N ALA A 184 8.86 2.83 -1.27
CA ALA A 184 7.75 2.48 -0.38
C ALA A 184 6.94 1.30 -0.89
N LEU A 185 6.33 0.58 0.06
CA LEU A 185 5.43 -0.53 -0.21
C LEU A 185 4.17 -0.42 0.66
N GLU A 186 3.01 -0.33 0.02
CA GLU A 186 1.73 -0.20 0.72
C GLU A 186 0.80 -1.37 0.40
N LEU A 187 0.13 -1.90 1.42
CA LEU A 187 -0.92 -2.91 1.32
C LEU A 187 -2.20 -2.37 1.96
N ARG A 188 -3.24 -2.22 1.15
CA ARG A 188 -4.54 -1.73 1.58
C ARG A 188 -5.59 -2.80 1.32
N PRO A 189 -6.26 -3.32 2.35
CA PRO A 189 -7.41 -4.19 2.15
C PRO A 189 -8.50 -3.43 1.40
N VAL A 190 -9.18 -4.10 0.48
CA VAL A 190 -10.28 -3.54 -0.30
C VAL A 190 -11.43 -4.54 -0.27
N ASP A 191 -12.66 -4.04 -0.36
CA ASP A 191 -13.84 -4.91 -0.42
C ASP A 191 -13.78 -5.80 -1.67
N ASN A 192 -14.15 -7.07 -1.50
CA ASN A 192 -14.08 -8.05 -2.58
C ASN A 192 -15.00 -7.68 -3.76
N ASP A 193 -16.07 -6.94 -3.50
CA ASP A 193 -17.04 -6.47 -4.50
C ASP A 193 -16.54 -5.23 -5.29
N SER A 194 -15.46 -4.59 -4.84
CA SER A 194 -14.82 -3.49 -5.57
C SER A 194 -13.86 -4.03 -6.63
N TYR A 195 -13.90 -3.53 -7.87
CA TYR A 195 -13.04 -3.97 -8.98
C TYR A 195 -13.16 -5.49 -9.23
N ILE A 196 -14.36 -5.94 -9.61
CA ILE A 196 -14.68 -7.36 -9.82
C ILE A 196 -13.88 -7.90 -11.01
N THR A 197 -13.16 -9.01 -10.79
CA THR A 197 -12.45 -9.76 -11.83
C THR A 197 -13.00 -11.18 -11.89
N ARG A 198 -13.00 -11.78 -13.09
CA ARG A 198 -13.34 -13.21 -13.23
C ARG A 198 -12.20 -14.11 -12.79
N SER A 199 -10.95 -13.67 -12.96
CA SER A 199 -9.74 -14.36 -12.53
C SER A 199 -8.54 -13.41 -12.55
N GLY A 200 -7.52 -13.72 -11.74
CA GLY A 200 -6.24 -13.02 -11.76
C GLY A 200 -6.24 -11.65 -11.09
N SER A 201 -5.16 -10.92 -11.31
CA SER A 201 -4.88 -9.61 -10.71
C SER A 201 -5.13 -8.47 -11.69
N LEU A 202 -5.46 -7.29 -11.20
CA LEU A 202 -5.61 -6.08 -12.03
C LEU A 202 -4.44 -5.14 -11.78
N SER A 203 -3.70 -4.80 -12.83
CA SER A 203 -2.79 -3.66 -12.82
C SER A 203 -3.57 -2.38 -13.11
N GLN A 204 -3.27 -1.31 -12.36
CA GLN A 204 -3.83 0.01 -12.68
C GLN A 204 -3.07 0.61 -13.86
N GLN A 205 -3.78 1.00 -14.92
CA GLN A 205 -3.18 1.68 -16.08
C GLN A 205 -3.24 3.21 -15.92
N TYR A 206 -4.44 3.76 -15.82
CA TYR A 206 -4.66 5.20 -15.71
C TYR A 206 -5.65 5.53 -14.62
N ARG A 207 -5.46 6.68 -13.97
CA ARG A 207 -6.43 7.28 -13.06
C ARG A 207 -6.67 8.71 -13.50
N TYR A 208 -7.92 9.01 -13.83
CA TYR A 208 -8.36 10.36 -14.17
C TYR A 208 -9.19 10.95 -13.04
N TYR A 209 -8.88 12.18 -12.67
CA TYR A 209 -9.69 12.97 -11.77
C TYR A 209 -10.48 13.95 -12.62
N LEU A 210 -11.77 13.67 -12.82
CA LEU A 210 -12.67 14.61 -13.47
C LEU A 210 -13.08 15.66 -12.44
N SER A 211 -12.57 16.89 -12.59
CA SER A 211 -13.15 18.04 -11.89
C SER A 211 -14.45 18.44 -12.61
N LYS A 212 -15.48 18.84 -11.86
CA LYS A 212 -16.65 19.49 -12.47
C LYS A 212 -16.16 20.75 -13.18
N SER A 213 -16.27 20.80 -14.49
CA SER A 213 -16.15 22.06 -15.23
C SER A 213 -17.26 22.98 -14.72
N GLY A 214 -16.91 24.17 -14.26
CA GLY A 214 -17.89 25.20 -13.93
C GLY A 214 -18.80 25.42 -15.13
N SER A 215 -20.10 25.15 -14.96
CA SER A 215 -21.11 25.60 -15.90
C SER A 215 -21.19 27.12 -15.78
N HIS A 216 -20.73 27.87 -16.78
CA HIS A 216 -21.28 29.15 -17.23
C HIS A 216 -20.93 29.26 -18.72
N PRO A 217 -21.87 29.61 -19.61
CA PRO A 217 -22.56 30.91 -19.53
C PRO A 217 -24.04 30.91 -19.97
N ARG A 218 -24.85 31.78 -19.37
CA ARG A 218 -25.72 32.74 -20.07
C ARG A 218 -25.90 33.97 -19.20
#